data_AF-A0A935T5Z3-F1
#
_entry.id   AF-A0A935T5Z3-F1
#
_cell.length_a   1.000
_cell.length_b   1.000
_cell.length_c   1.000
_cell.angle_alpha   90.00
_cell.angle_beta   90.00
_cell.angle_gamma   90.00
#
_symmetry.space_group_name_H-M   'P 1'
#
loop_
_entity.id
_entity.type
_entity.pdbx_description
1 polymer ?
#
loop_
_entity_poly.entity_id
_entity_poly.type
_entity_poly.pdbx_seq_one_letter_code
_entity_poly.pdbx_strand_id
1 'polypeptide(L)' 'MKVTLHPGAEQDIQEAAAFYERQGSAVLAARCVAEFKRLSSLLVEYPAIGSPRTSDRRGFP' A
#
# COMPACT_ATOMS: atom_id res chain seq x y z
N MET A 1 14.91 -0.86 8.38
CA MET A 1 13.52 -1.04 8.87
C MET A 1 12.78 -1.96 7.90
N LYS A 2 11.85 -2.79 8.38
CA LYS A 2 11.10 -3.77 7.56
C LYS A 2 9.61 -3.38 7.56
N VAL A 3 8.97 -3.46 6.40
CA VAL A 3 7.51 -3.29 6.30
C VAL A 3 6.83 -4.54 6.86
N THR A 4 5.87 -4.35 7.75
CA THR A 4 4.96 -5.39 8.23
C THR A 4 3.53 -4.95 7.94
N LEU A 5 2.75 -5.80 7.29
CA LEU A 5 1.34 -5.52 6.99
C LEU A 5 0.47 -6.16 8.06
N HIS A 6 -0.58 -5.43 8.46
CA HIS A 6 -1.70 -6.04 9.15
C HIS A 6 -2.39 -7.03 8.20
N PRO A 7 -2.88 -8.20 8.65
CA PRO A 7 -3.52 -9.18 7.77
C PRO A 7 -4.67 -8.60 6.92
N GLY A 8 -5.48 -7.71 7.50
CA GLY A 8 -6.53 -7.01 6.76
C GLY A 8 -5.98 -6.13 5.62
N ALA A 9 -4.84 -5.47 5.81
CA ALA A 9 -4.22 -4.67 4.75
C ALA A 9 -3.62 -5.52 3.64
N GLU A 10 -3.11 -6.72 3.97
CA GLU A 10 -2.67 -7.69 2.96
C GLU A 10 -3.87 -8.17 2.12
N GLN A 11 -4.99 -8.48 2.77
CA GLN A 11 -6.24 -8.84 2.11
C GLN A 11 -6.74 -7.71 1.19
N ASP A 12 -6.74 -6.46 1.65
CA ASP A 12 -7.15 -5.30 0.85
C ASP A 12 -6.36 -5.17 -0.46
N ILE A 13 -5.04 -5.42 -0.42
CA ILE A 13 -4.18 -5.37 -1.61
C ILE A 13 -4.49 -6.52 -2.57
N GLN A 14 -4.73 -7.72 -2.03
CA GLN A 14 -5.12 -8.88 -2.85
C GLN A 14 -6.45 -8.64 -3.55
N GLU A 15 -7.45 -8.10 -2.84
CA GLU A 15 -8.75 -7.77 -3.40
C GLU A 15 -8.67 -6.67 -4.46
N ALA A 16 -7.87 -5.62 -4.22
CA ALA A 16 -7.63 -4.56 -5.19
C ALA A 16 -6.96 -5.10 -6.47
N ALA A 17 -5.92 -5.93 -6.33
CA ALA A 17 -5.25 -6.55 -7.48
C ALA A 17 -6.22 -7.42 -8.29
N ALA A 18 -6.99 -8.28 -7.62
CA ALA A 18 -7.97 -9.15 -8.27
C ALA A 18 -9.10 -8.34 -8.94
N PHE A 19 -9.52 -7.22 -8.34
CA PHE A 19 -10.48 -6.31 -8.96
C PHE A 19 -9.92 -5.70 -10.24
N TYR A 20 -8.72 -5.13 -10.21
CA TYR A 20 -8.10 -4.50 -11.38
C TYR A 20 -7.77 -5.48 -12.49
N GLU A 21 -7.45 -6.73 -12.15
CA GLU A 21 -7.27 -7.80 -13.13
C GLU A 21 -8.58 -8.11 -13.85
N ARG A 22 -9.68 -8.30 -13.10
CA ARG A 22 -11.00 -8.61 -13.66
C ARG A 22 -11.61 -7.46 -14.46
N GLN A 23 -11.50 -6.23 -13.96
CA GLN A 23 -12.19 -5.05 -14.53
C GLN A 23 -11.35 -4.28 -15.54
N GLY A 24 -10.03 -4.48 -15.54
CA GLY A 24 -9.11 -3.75 -16.41
C GLY A 24 -8.18 -4.70 -17.15
N SER A 25 -7.03 -4.99 -16.54
CA SER A 25 -6.03 -5.89 -17.11
C SER A 25 -5.05 -6.38 -16.05
N ALA A 26 -4.39 -7.50 -16.32
CA ALA A 26 -3.29 -8.00 -15.49
C ALA A 26 -2.15 -6.96 -15.33
N VAL A 27 -1.90 -6.14 -16.36
CA VAL A 27 -0.90 -5.07 -16.30
C VAL A 27 -1.30 -3.99 -15.28
N LEU A 28 -2.59 -3.63 -15.21
CA LEU A 28 -3.08 -2.66 -14.23
C LEU A 28 -3.00 -3.21 -12.81
N ALA A 29 -3.40 -4.47 -12.60
CA ALA A 29 -3.25 -5.15 -11.31
C ALA A 29 -1.78 -5.19 -10.85
N ALA A 30 -0.85 -5.54 -11.74
CA ALA A 30 0.57 -5.53 -11.44
C ALA A 30 1.09 -4.13 -11.08
N ARG A 31 0.64 -3.09 -11.78
CA ARG A 31 0.99 -1.68 -11.46
C ARG A 31 0.47 -1.25 -10.09
N CYS A 32 -0.74 -1.67 -9.70
CA CYS A 32 -1.29 -1.39 -8.37
C CYS A 32 -0.39 -1.98 -7.26
N VAL A 33 -0.01 -3.24 -7.38
CA VAL A 33 0.87 -3.90 -6.40
C VAL A 33 2.28 -3.29 -6.41
N ALA A 34 2.81 -2.93 -7.58
CA ALA A 34 4.11 -2.28 -7.69
C ALA A 34 4.11 -0.91 -7.01
N GLU A 35 3.06 -0.12 -7.19
CA GLU A 35 2.91 1.18 -6.55
C GLU A 35 2.81 1.07 -5.04
N PHE A 36 2.06 0.10 -4.51
CA PHE A 36 2.03 -0.19 -3.09
C PHE A 36 3.44 -0.50 -2.52
N LYS A 37 4.23 -1.31 -3.23
CA LYS A 37 5.62 -1.61 -2.84
C LYS A 37 6.51 -0.38 -2.86
N ARG A 38 6.35 0.49 -3.86
CA ARG A 38 7.07 1.76 -3.98
C ARG A 38 6.75 2.69 -2.80
N LEU A 39 5.48 2.88 -2.48
CA LEU A 39 5.02 3.73 -1.39
C LEU A 39 5.44 3.19 -0.02
N SER A 40 5.32 1.89 0.21
CA SER A 40 5.77 1.28 1.48
C SER A 40 7.28 1.40 1.68
N SER A 41 8.08 1.33 0.60
CA SER A 41 9.52 1.61 0.66
C SER A 41 9.79 3.07 1.02
N LEU A 42 9.07 4.02 0.40
CA LEU A 42 9.18 5.45 0.69
C LEU A 42 8.84 5.77 2.16
N LEU A 43 7.81 5.15 2.72
CA LEU A 43 7.40 5.36 4.11
C LEU A 43 8.37 4.77 5.13
N VAL A 44 9.10 3.72 4.75
CA VAL A 44 10.19 3.19 5.57
C VAL A 44 11.41 4.11 5.52
N GLU A 45 11.73 4.67 4.35
CA GLU A 45 12.85 5.60 4.19
C GLU A 45 12.60 6.94 4.89
N TYR A 46 11.36 7.44 4.84
CA TYR A 46 10.98 8.71 5.46
C TYR A 46 9.73 8.57 6.35
N PRO A 47 9.83 8.02 7.57
CA PRO A 47 8.67 7.75 8.42
C PRO A 47 7.84 8.98 8.83
N ALA A 48 8.42 10.18 8.75
CA ALA A 48 7.80 11.43 9.18
C ALA A 48 6.97 12.14 8.09
N ILE A 49 7.00 11.68 6.83
CA ILE A 49 6.38 12.40 5.69
C ILE A 49 4.85 12.38 5.71
N GLY A 50 4.25 11.47 6.48
CA GLY A 50 2.81 11.41 6.65
C GLY A 50 2.28 12.48 7.62
N SER A 51 1.04 12.89 7.39
CA SER A 51 0.29 13.78 8.28
C SER A 51 -0.10 13.05 9.56
N PRO A 52 0.03 13.68 10.74
CA PRO A 52 -0.41 13.11 12.00
C PRO A 52 -1.88 12.67 11.96
N ARG A 53 -2.15 11.49 12.52
CA ARG A 53 -3.48 10.94 12.80
C ARG A 53 -3.57 10.59 14.29
N THR A 54 -4.69 10.03 14.72
CA THR A 54 -4.88 9.60 16.12
C THR A 54 -3.86 8.53 16.53
N SER A 55 -3.50 8.51 17.82
CA SER A 55 -2.63 7.48 18.43
C SER A 55 -1.22 7.36 17.79
N ASP A 56 -0.53 8.49 17.60
CA ASP A 56 0.83 8.59 17.02
C ASP A 56 1.01 8.01 15.61
N ARG A 57 -0.09 7.67 14.93
CA ARG A 57 -0.08 7.19 13.56
C ARG A 57 0.12 8.36 12.60
N ARG A 58 0.71 8.07 11.44
CA ARG A 58 0.84 9.02 10.34
C ARG A 58 0.22 8.41 9.09
N GLY A 59 -0.58 9.20 8.38
CA GLY A 59 -1.15 8.81 7.09
C GLY A 59 -0.45 9.53 5.95
N PHE A 60 -0.18 8.81 4.87
CA PHE A 60 0.38 9.37 3.64
C PHE A 60 -0.70 9.37 2.55
N PRO A 61 -0.94 10.51 1.88
CA PRO A 61 -1.95 10.65 0.82
C PRO A 61 -1.52 9.99 -0.49
#